data_AF-A0A392PAH0-F1
#
_entry.id   AF-A0A392PAH0-F1
#
_cell.length_a   1.000
_cell.length_b   1.000
_cell.length_c   1.000
_cell.angle_alpha   90.00
_cell.angle_beta   90.00
_cell.angle_gamma   90.00
#
_symmetry.space_group_name_H-M   'P 1'
#
loop_
_entity.id
_entity.type
_entity.pdbx_description
1 polymer ?
#
loop_
_entity_poly.entity_id
_entity_poly.type
_entity_poly.pdbx_seq_one_letter_code
_entity_poly.pdbx_strand_id
1 'polypeptide(L)'
;MLERVYAPNGRFDFRISSLGRKLQRWVPEDPHVNLIQAWLDNSGLKWLERTSLKMVDPQLLCAFTERWHPETSSFHMPFGEMTITLDDVACLLHLPVRGDFFTPVSFTMEQAAALAVELFGVDYYAALAETHEQRGGYFSQQWIYDCYTGCLASERYAEAARAYMYLIVGCTIFADKSYTRIDAKWLPIFRHLDQLPRFSWASAALVCLYDNFKVNVT
;
A
#
# COMPACT_ATOMS: atom_id res chain seq x y z
N MET A 1 7.80 5.41 15.50
CA MET A 1 7.85 6.82 15.91
C MET A 1 7.33 7.62 14.73
N LEU A 2 6.18 8.26 14.88
CA LEU A 2 5.63 9.17 13.85
C LEU A 2 6.23 10.54 14.11
N GLU A 3 6.87 11.14 13.12
CA GLU A 3 7.39 12.50 13.22
C GLU A 3 6.46 13.40 12.42
N ARG A 4 5.92 14.44 13.06
CA ARG A 4 5.10 15.46 12.39
C ARG A 4 6.02 16.58 11.98
N VAL A 5 6.01 16.91 10.70
CA VAL A 5 6.75 18.07 10.19
C VAL A 5 5.75 19.05 9.60
N TYR A 6 5.81 20.27 10.10
CA TYR A 6 5.00 21.39 9.64
C TYR A 6 5.77 22.14 8.55
N ALA A 7 5.12 22.40 7.41
CA ALA A 7 5.66 23.34 6.44
C ALA A 7 5.75 24.76 7.06
N PRO A 8 6.68 25.63 6.61
CA PRO A 8 6.89 26.98 7.16
C PRO A 8 5.64 27.89 7.14
N ASN A 9 4.68 27.55 6.29
CA ASN A 9 3.43 28.26 6.05
C ASN A 9 2.20 27.59 6.73
N GLY A 10 2.40 26.51 7.50
CA GLY A 10 1.34 25.82 8.25
C GLY A 10 0.27 25.12 7.39
N ARG A 11 0.43 25.08 6.07
CA ARG A 11 -0.60 24.57 5.13
C ARG A 11 -0.60 23.05 4.95
N PHE A 12 0.46 22.36 5.36
CA PHE A 12 0.58 20.92 5.14
C PHE A 12 1.00 20.20 6.44
N ASP A 13 0.19 19.23 6.89
CA ASP A 13 0.58 18.25 7.92
C ASP A 13 1.12 17.00 7.21
N PHE A 14 2.44 16.91 7.10
CA PHE A 14 3.09 15.69 6.63
C PHE A 14 3.44 14.82 7.84
N ARG A 15 2.70 13.72 7.98
CA ARG A 15 3.14 12.61 8.83
C ARG A 15 4.12 11.78 8.03
N ILE A 16 5.35 11.67 8.51
CA ILE A 16 6.30 10.76 7.91
C ILE A 16 6.43 9.59 8.85
N SER A 17 6.02 8.43 8.34
CA SER A 17 6.25 7.17 9.02
C SER A 17 7.44 6.48 8.35
N SER A 18 8.32 5.89 9.16
CA SER A 18 9.37 5.02 8.63
C SER A 18 8.75 3.70 8.17
N LEU A 19 8.16 3.68 6.97
CA LEU A 19 7.60 2.44 6.40
C LEU A 19 8.67 1.36 6.32
N GLY A 20 9.94 1.71 6.02
CA GLY A 20 11.04 0.74 5.99
C GLY A 20 11.29 0.03 7.33
N ARG A 21 11.19 0.72 8.47
CA ARG A 21 11.34 0.06 9.80
C ARG A 21 10.13 -0.80 10.19
N LYS A 22 8.94 -0.45 9.70
CA LYS A 22 7.72 -1.24 9.93
C LYS A 22 7.70 -2.49 9.05
N LEU A 23 8.01 -2.33 7.76
CA LEU A 23 8.17 -3.43 6.81
C LEU A 23 9.22 -4.44 7.30
N GLN A 24 10.36 -3.99 7.82
CA GLN A 24 11.37 -4.88 8.43
C GLN A 24 10.84 -5.75 9.58
N ARG A 25 9.78 -5.34 10.27
CA ARG A 25 9.16 -6.16 11.34
C ARG A 25 8.14 -7.17 10.80
N TRP A 26 7.61 -6.95 9.61
CA TRP A 26 6.53 -7.75 9.03
C TRP A 26 7.01 -8.66 7.89
N VAL A 27 8.14 -8.35 7.27
CA VAL A 27 8.86 -9.28 6.41
C VAL A 27 9.45 -10.36 7.31
N PRO A 28 9.03 -11.63 7.18
CA PRO A 28 9.58 -12.70 7.99
C PRO A 28 11.09 -12.83 7.77
N GLU A 29 11.84 -13.14 8.84
CA GLU A 29 13.29 -13.36 8.75
C GLU A 29 13.62 -14.62 7.93
N ASP A 30 12.79 -15.64 8.06
CA ASP A 30 12.82 -16.84 7.23
C ASP A 30 12.00 -16.64 5.95
N PRO A 31 12.40 -17.23 4.82
CA PRO A 31 11.56 -17.25 3.63
C PRO A 31 10.17 -17.80 3.95
N HIS A 32 9.13 -17.20 3.38
CA HIS A 32 7.79 -17.75 3.46
C HIS A 32 7.78 -19.20 2.98
N VAL A 33 6.76 -19.95 3.42
CA VAL A 33 6.48 -21.27 2.84
C VAL A 33 6.44 -21.15 1.31
N ASN A 34 7.04 -22.11 0.61
CA ASN A 34 7.28 -22.07 -0.84
C ASN A 34 6.05 -21.65 -1.67
N LEU A 35 4.84 -22.03 -1.26
CA LEU A 35 3.60 -21.64 -1.94
C LEU A 35 3.35 -20.12 -1.89
N ILE A 36 3.53 -19.49 -0.72
CA ILE A 36 3.36 -18.04 -0.54
C ILE A 36 4.41 -17.31 -1.36
N GLN A 37 5.66 -17.78 -1.32
CA GLN A 37 6.72 -17.21 -2.14
C GLN A 37 6.42 -17.31 -3.64
N ALA A 38 5.85 -18.43 -4.10
CA ALA A 38 5.46 -18.60 -5.50
C ALA A 38 4.39 -17.58 -5.93
N TRP A 39 3.39 -17.29 -5.09
CA TRP A 39 2.40 -16.25 -5.40
C TRP A 39 2.99 -14.83 -5.38
N LEU A 40 3.92 -14.54 -4.47
CA LEU A 40 4.66 -13.27 -4.44
C LEU A 40 5.52 -13.07 -5.69
N ASP A 41 6.20 -14.12 -6.13
CA ASP A 41 7.05 -14.09 -7.32
C ASP A 41 6.19 -13.94 -8.58
N ASN A 42 5.12 -14.73 -8.70
CA ASN A 42 4.21 -14.67 -9.85
C ASN A 42 3.48 -13.33 -9.96
N SER A 43 3.09 -12.73 -8.84
CA SER A 43 2.43 -11.42 -8.83
C SER A 43 3.37 -10.27 -9.21
N GLY A 44 4.69 -10.47 -9.19
CA GLY A 44 5.68 -9.41 -9.39
C GLY A 44 5.86 -8.50 -8.17
N LEU A 45 5.29 -8.86 -7.01
CA LEU A 45 5.33 -8.04 -5.80
C LEU A 45 6.50 -8.36 -4.86
N LYS A 46 7.22 -9.47 -5.09
CA LYS A 46 8.38 -9.88 -4.28
C LYS A 46 9.35 -8.74 -3.95
N TRP A 47 9.64 -7.88 -4.92
CA TRP A 47 10.62 -6.82 -4.76
C TRP A 47 10.22 -5.78 -3.71
N LEU A 48 8.93 -5.66 -3.41
CA LEU A 48 8.42 -4.77 -2.37
C LEU A 48 8.89 -5.16 -0.96
N GLU A 49 9.21 -6.44 -0.72
CA GLU A 49 9.80 -6.91 0.54
C GLU A 49 11.18 -6.28 0.80
N ARG A 50 11.86 -5.86 -0.28
CA ARG A 50 13.21 -5.30 -0.25
C ARG A 50 13.23 -3.78 -0.42
N THR A 51 12.08 -3.17 -0.69
CA THR A 51 11.99 -1.73 -0.88
C THR A 51 12.35 -1.03 0.43
N SER A 52 13.55 -0.46 0.46
CA SER A 52 14.05 0.25 1.63
C SER A 52 13.50 1.67 1.64
N LEU A 53 12.30 1.83 2.21
CA LEU A 53 11.76 3.16 2.56
C LEU A 53 12.46 3.64 3.84
N LYS A 54 13.78 3.87 3.75
CA LYS A 54 14.54 4.58 4.79
C LYS A 54 13.92 5.96 4.99
N MET A 55 14.10 6.53 6.18
CA MET A 55 13.63 7.88 6.49
C MET A 55 14.08 8.83 5.38
N VAL A 56 13.13 9.29 4.57
CA VAL A 56 13.33 10.39 3.64
C VAL A 56 13.27 11.66 4.45
N ASP A 57 14.17 12.59 4.17
CA ASP A 57 14.19 13.91 4.81
C ASP A 57 12.81 14.57 4.68
N PRO A 58 12.15 14.92 5.79
CA PRO A 58 10.85 15.56 5.76
C PRO A 58 10.79 16.87 4.99
N GLN A 59 11.83 17.68 5.10
CA GLN A 59 11.93 18.97 4.43
C GLN A 59 12.06 18.76 2.93
N LEU A 60 12.73 17.69 2.48
CA LEU A 60 12.77 17.28 1.08
C LEU A 60 11.38 16.92 0.56
N LEU A 61 10.62 16.10 1.30
CA LEU A 61 9.25 15.73 0.91
C LEU A 61 8.35 16.97 0.81
N CYS A 62 8.41 17.86 1.79
CA CYS A 62 7.69 19.13 1.76
C CYS A 62 8.06 19.95 0.52
N ALA A 63 9.36 20.10 0.24
CA ALA A 63 9.85 20.87 -0.91
C ALA A 63 9.33 20.33 -2.25
N PHE A 64 9.24 19.01 -2.42
CA PHE A 64 8.61 18.42 -3.61
C PHE A 64 7.11 18.67 -3.65
N THR A 65 6.42 18.49 -2.53
CA THR A 65 4.96 18.66 -2.48
C THR A 65 4.51 20.09 -2.76
N GLU A 66 5.27 21.11 -2.33
CA GLU A 66 4.99 22.52 -2.61
C GLU A 66 5.18 22.89 -4.09
N ARG A 67 5.92 22.06 -4.84
CA ARG A 67 6.20 22.24 -6.27
C ARG A 67 5.34 21.36 -7.17
N TRP A 68 4.41 20.59 -6.60
CA TRP A 68 3.51 19.74 -7.35
C TRP A 68 2.42 20.58 -8.06
N HIS A 69 2.30 20.40 -9.37
CA HIS A 69 1.25 21.01 -10.19
C HIS A 69 0.28 19.93 -10.67
N PRO A 70 -0.94 19.86 -10.11
CA PRO A 70 -1.89 18.80 -10.41
C PRO A 70 -2.41 18.84 -11.85
N GLU A 71 -2.40 20.00 -12.52
CA GLU A 71 -2.87 20.17 -13.90
C GLU A 71 -1.97 19.44 -14.90
N THR A 72 -0.65 19.46 -14.68
CA THR A 72 0.35 18.82 -15.55
C THR A 72 0.88 17.50 -14.97
N SER A 73 0.48 17.15 -13.74
CA SER A 73 1.01 16.02 -12.98
C SER A 73 2.55 16.03 -12.90
N SER A 74 3.13 17.22 -12.70
CA SER A 74 4.58 17.43 -12.69
C SER A 74 5.03 18.31 -11.52
N PHE A 75 6.31 18.24 -11.20
CA PHE A 75 6.99 19.11 -10.25
C PHE A 75 7.66 20.27 -10.98
N HIS A 76 7.38 21.51 -10.56
CA HIS A 76 8.02 22.69 -11.14
C HIS A 76 9.29 23.05 -10.35
N MET A 77 10.43 22.66 -10.90
CA MET A 77 11.75 22.88 -10.30
C MET A 77 12.41 24.13 -10.92
N PRO A 78 13.41 24.74 -10.25
CA PRO A 78 14.16 25.86 -10.83
C PRO A 78 14.83 25.56 -12.19
N PHE A 79 15.03 24.27 -12.48
CA PHE A 79 15.65 23.77 -13.72
C PHE A 79 14.63 23.22 -14.74
N GLY A 80 13.33 23.34 -14.48
CA GLY A 80 12.27 22.89 -15.39
C GLY A 80 11.22 22.00 -14.74
N GLU A 81 10.31 21.49 -15.56
CA GLU A 81 9.27 20.54 -15.14
C GLU A 81 9.86 19.12 -15.03
N MET A 82 9.45 18.39 -14.00
CA MET A 82 9.86 17.01 -13.76
C MET A 82 8.67 16.13 -13.39
N THR A 83 8.47 15.04 -14.10
CA THR A 83 7.34 14.12 -13.89
C THR A 83 7.85 12.75 -13.49
N ILE A 84 7.23 12.13 -12.48
CA ILE A 84 7.49 10.72 -12.15
C ILE A 84 6.75 9.87 -13.16
N THR A 85 7.46 9.02 -13.91
CA THR A 85 6.91 8.19 -14.97
C THR A 85 6.73 6.73 -14.54
N LEU A 86 6.08 5.93 -15.39
CA LEU A 86 6.03 4.48 -15.19
C LEU A 86 7.42 3.84 -15.21
N ASP A 87 8.35 4.38 -16.01
CA ASP A 87 9.73 3.89 -16.08
C ASP A 87 10.44 4.12 -14.74
N ASP A 88 10.24 5.29 -14.11
CA ASP A 88 10.79 5.57 -12.78
C ASP A 88 10.25 4.59 -11.73
N VAL A 89 8.93 4.34 -11.74
CA VAL A 89 8.29 3.38 -10.83
C VAL A 89 8.83 1.97 -11.05
N ALA A 90 8.97 1.54 -12.31
CA ALA A 90 9.52 0.24 -12.65
C ALA A 90 10.99 0.10 -12.23
N CYS A 91 11.80 1.14 -12.43
CA CYS A 91 13.22 1.13 -12.08
C CYS A 91 13.45 1.14 -10.56
N LEU A 92 12.65 1.91 -9.81
CA LEU A 92 12.82 2.09 -8.37
C LEU A 92 12.16 0.97 -7.55
N LEU A 93 11.00 0.47 -7.98
CA LEU A 93 10.21 -0.51 -7.23
C LEU A 93 10.22 -1.90 -7.84
N HIS A 94 10.79 -2.06 -9.04
CA HIS A 94 10.82 -3.33 -9.79
C HIS A 94 9.43 -3.93 -10.04
N LEU A 95 8.43 -3.07 -10.21
CA LEU A 95 7.04 -3.47 -10.47
C LEU A 95 6.75 -3.66 -11.96
N PRO A 96 5.88 -4.61 -12.33
CA PRO A 96 5.47 -4.80 -13.71
C PRO A 96 4.65 -3.62 -14.23
N VAL A 97 5.04 -3.14 -15.42
CA VAL A 97 4.38 -2.03 -16.13
C VAL A 97 3.25 -2.53 -17.03
N ARG A 98 3.40 -3.69 -17.65
CA ARG A 98 2.38 -4.25 -18.54
C ARG A 98 1.31 -4.98 -17.74
N GLY A 99 0.06 -4.82 -18.14
CA GLY A 99 -1.07 -5.50 -17.53
C GLY A 99 -2.34 -4.65 -17.51
N ASP A 100 -3.40 -5.24 -17.00
CA ASP A 100 -4.70 -4.62 -16.78
C ASP A 100 -4.60 -3.59 -15.66
N PHE A 101 -5.31 -2.47 -15.83
CA PHE A 101 -5.45 -1.46 -14.79
C PHE A 101 -6.59 -1.84 -13.86
N PHE A 102 -6.33 -1.84 -12.55
CA PHE A 102 -7.36 -2.09 -11.54
C PHE A 102 -8.01 -0.78 -11.09
N THR A 103 -9.31 -0.65 -11.31
CA THR A 103 -10.10 0.49 -10.85
C THR A 103 -10.77 0.15 -9.51
N PRO A 104 -10.30 0.71 -8.39
CA PRO A 104 -10.87 0.38 -7.08
C PRO A 104 -12.25 1.03 -6.87
N VAL A 105 -13.12 0.32 -6.16
CA VAL A 105 -14.45 0.82 -5.72
C VAL A 105 -14.44 0.89 -4.20
N SER A 106 -14.93 1.99 -3.61
CA SER A 106 -14.99 2.15 -2.16
C SER A 106 -15.96 1.16 -1.50
N PHE A 107 -15.62 0.71 -0.29
CA PHE A 107 -16.41 -0.24 0.50
C PHE A 107 -16.98 0.42 1.76
N THR A 108 -18.21 0.05 2.15
CA THR A 108 -18.71 0.31 3.51
C THR A 108 -18.00 -0.58 4.54
N MET A 109 -18.23 -0.34 5.83
CA MET A 109 -17.69 -1.19 6.91
C MET A 109 -18.13 -2.65 6.74
N GLU A 110 -19.42 -2.89 6.47
CA GLU A 110 -20.00 -4.22 6.34
C GLU A 110 -19.50 -4.93 5.08
N GLN A 111 -19.37 -4.20 3.97
CA GLN A 111 -18.84 -4.76 2.72
C GLN A 111 -17.36 -5.12 2.87
N ALA A 112 -16.57 -4.27 3.54
CA ALA A 112 -15.18 -4.56 3.83
C ALA A 112 -15.06 -5.79 4.75
N ALA A 113 -15.84 -5.84 5.82
CA ALA A 113 -15.86 -6.98 6.74
C ALA A 113 -16.22 -8.29 6.02
N ALA A 114 -17.25 -8.29 5.17
CA ALA A 114 -17.63 -9.45 4.36
C ALA A 114 -16.50 -9.88 3.40
N LEU A 115 -15.80 -8.92 2.79
CA LEU A 115 -14.66 -9.20 1.91
C LEU A 115 -13.47 -9.81 2.68
N ALA A 116 -13.22 -9.37 3.91
CA ALA A 116 -12.20 -9.96 4.75
C ALA A 116 -12.54 -11.40 5.17
N VAL A 117 -13.81 -11.69 5.47
CA VAL A 117 -14.27 -13.07 5.70
C VAL A 117 -14.00 -13.94 4.46
N GLU A 118 -14.36 -13.44 3.27
CA GLU A 118 -14.14 -14.17 2.01
C GLU A 118 -12.65 -14.44 1.75
N LEU A 119 -11.79 -13.44 1.92
CA LEU A 119 -10.41 -13.50 1.43
C LEU A 119 -9.38 -13.90 2.49
N PHE A 120 -9.64 -13.62 3.77
CA PHE A 120 -8.77 -14.00 4.89
C PHE A 120 -9.35 -15.15 5.72
N GLY A 121 -10.61 -15.54 5.52
CA GLY A 121 -11.25 -16.62 6.29
C GLY A 121 -11.35 -16.30 7.79
N VAL A 122 -11.53 -15.02 8.12
CA VAL A 122 -11.70 -14.54 9.50
C VAL A 122 -13.17 -14.57 9.93
N ASP A 123 -13.41 -14.42 11.24
CA ASP A 123 -14.76 -14.23 11.76
C ASP A 123 -15.35 -12.87 11.34
N TYR A 124 -16.64 -12.87 10.98
CA TYR A 124 -17.33 -11.66 10.49
C TYR A 124 -17.40 -10.56 11.54
N TYR A 125 -17.68 -10.89 12.81
CA TYR A 125 -17.80 -9.89 13.87
C TYR A 125 -16.42 -9.33 14.23
N ALA A 126 -15.36 -10.14 14.19
CA ALA A 126 -14.00 -9.66 14.33
C ALA A 126 -13.61 -8.67 13.21
N ALA A 127 -13.93 -8.99 11.96
CA ALA A 127 -13.68 -8.09 10.83
C ALA A 127 -14.53 -6.81 10.91
N LEU A 128 -15.79 -6.92 11.31
CA LEU A 128 -16.68 -5.77 11.47
C LEU A 128 -16.18 -4.85 12.59
N ALA A 129 -15.77 -5.40 13.74
CA ALA A 129 -15.20 -4.64 14.85
C ALA A 129 -13.98 -3.82 14.40
N GLU A 130 -13.08 -4.42 13.61
CA GLU A 130 -11.93 -3.72 13.03
C GLU A 130 -12.36 -2.56 12.13
N THR A 131 -13.27 -2.78 11.18
CA THR A 131 -13.74 -1.71 10.29
C THR A 131 -14.45 -0.58 11.05
N HIS A 132 -15.13 -0.92 12.16
CA HIS A 132 -15.78 0.04 13.04
C HIS A 132 -14.75 0.87 13.82
N GLU A 133 -13.67 0.24 14.30
CA GLU A 133 -12.54 0.92 14.95
C GLU A 133 -11.83 1.86 13.96
N GLN A 134 -11.61 1.42 12.72
CA GLN A 134 -11.00 2.23 11.67
C GLN A 134 -11.94 3.31 11.09
N ARG A 135 -13.23 3.30 11.49
CA ARG A 135 -14.27 4.25 11.07
C ARG A 135 -14.48 4.26 9.55
N GLY A 136 -14.46 3.09 8.92
CA GLY A 136 -14.78 2.92 7.50
C GLY A 136 -14.32 1.57 6.95
N GLY A 137 -14.40 1.41 5.63
CA GLY A 137 -13.86 0.25 4.90
C GLY A 137 -12.32 0.23 4.87
N TYR A 138 -11.69 0.21 6.04
CA TYR A 138 -10.25 0.18 6.22
C TYR A 138 -9.88 -0.89 7.24
N PHE A 139 -8.66 -1.41 7.11
CA PHE A 139 -8.07 -2.35 8.08
C PHE A 139 -6.73 -1.79 8.54
N SER A 140 -6.46 -1.85 9.84
CA SER A 140 -5.13 -1.51 10.35
C SER A 140 -4.08 -2.50 9.86
N GLN A 141 -2.85 -2.01 9.66
CA GLN A 141 -1.72 -2.84 9.25
C GLN A 141 -1.45 -3.97 10.25
N GLN A 142 -1.65 -3.70 11.54
CA GLN A 142 -1.47 -4.71 12.59
C GLN A 142 -2.51 -5.82 12.48
N TRP A 143 -3.79 -5.47 12.31
CA TRP A 143 -4.85 -6.46 12.17
C TRP A 143 -4.65 -7.37 10.95
N ILE A 144 -4.19 -6.81 9.82
CA ILE A 144 -3.86 -7.60 8.61
C ILE A 144 -2.68 -8.55 8.89
N TYR A 145 -1.65 -8.09 9.61
CA TYR A 145 -0.53 -8.94 10.01
C TYR A 145 -0.97 -10.09 10.93
N ASP A 146 -1.88 -9.81 11.87
CA ASP A 146 -2.45 -10.83 12.75
C ASP A 146 -3.27 -11.86 11.93
N CYS A 147 -4.02 -11.41 10.91
CA CYS A 147 -4.70 -12.30 9.97
C CYS A 147 -3.70 -13.19 9.21
N TYR A 148 -2.62 -12.60 8.69
CA TYR A 148 -1.56 -13.34 7.99
C TYR A 148 -0.96 -14.44 8.87
N THR A 149 -0.53 -14.10 10.08
CA THR A 149 0.08 -15.05 11.02
C THR A 149 -0.90 -16.14 11.46
N GLY A 150 -2.16 -15.79 11.72
CA GLY A 150 -3.20 -16.76 12.05
C GLY A 150 -3.53 -17.73 10.90
N CYS A 151 -3.56 -17.24 9.66
CA CYS A 151 -3.73 -18.09 8.48
C CYS A 151 -2.53 -19.03 8.30
N LEU A 152 -1.30 -18.51 8.48
CA LEU A 152 -0.08 -19.30 8.36
C LEU A 152 -0.01 -20.42 9.40
N ALA A 153 -0.33 -20.11 10.66
CA ALA A 153 -0.38 -21.10 11.74
C ALA A 153 -1.45 -22.18 11.53
N SER A 154 -2.49 -21.88 10.75
CA SER A 154 -3.56 -22.82 10.40
C SER A 154 -3.35 -23.49 9.03
N GLU A 155 -2.17 -23.32 8.42
CA GLU A 155 -1.83 -23.85 7.08
C GLU A 155 -2.78 -23.39 5.95
N ARG A 156 -3.49 -22.27 6.15
CA ARG A 156 -4.36 -21.64 5.16
C ARG A 156 -3.56 -20.71 4.26
N TYR A 157 -2.69 -21.31 3.43
CA TYR A 157 -1.66 -20.57 2.70
C TYR A 157 -2.19 -19.55 1.70
N ALA A 158 -3.35 -19.80 1.07
CA ALA A 158 -3.92 -18.85 0.11
C ALA A 158 -4.38 -17.56 0.80
N GLU A 159 -5.07 -17.68 1.92
CA GLU A 159 -5.50 -16.55 2.77
C GLU A 159 -4.31 -15.83 3.38
N ALA A 160 -3.29 -16.57 3.85
CA ALA A 160 -2.05 -15.99 4.32
C ALA A 160 -1.37 -15.17 3.21
N ALA A 161 -1.29 -15.71 1.98
CA ALA A 161 -0.71 -14.99 0.85
C ALA A 161 -1.49 -13.72 0.50
N ARG A 162 -2.83 -13.76 0.50
CA ARG A 162 -3.66 -12.55 0.29
C ARG A 162 -3.42 -11.50 1.36
N ALA A 163 -3.43 -11.90 2.64
CA ALA A 163 -3.20 -10.98 3.76
C ALA A 163 -1.81 -10.36 3.68
N TYR A 164 -0.79 -11.17 3.41
CA TYR A 164 0.59 -10.69 3.28
C TYR A 164 0.77 -9.74 2.09
N MET A 165 0.29 -10.12 0.91
CA MET A 165 0.39 -9.28 -0.29
C MET A 165 -0.39 -7.97 -0.12
N TYR A 166 -1.58 -8.01 0.49
CA TYR A 166 -2.35 -6.83 0.83
C TYR A 166 -1.60 -5.91 1.80
N LEU A 167 -0.95 -6.50 2.83
CA LEU A 167 -0.11 -5.76 3.77
C LEU A 167 1.05 -5.07 3.08
N ILE A 168 1.84 -5.78 2.25
CA ILE A 168 3.02 -5.19 1.62
C ILE A 168 2.64 -4.07 0.64
N VAL A 169 1.57 -4.23 -0.16
CA VAL A 169 1.16 -3.15 -1.10
C VAL A 169 0.61 -1.95 -0.34
N GLY A 170 -0.17 -2.17 0.71
CA GLY A 170 -0.68 -1.08 1.55
C GLY A 170 0.39 -0.39 2.39
N CYS A 171 1.53 -1.05 2.62
CA CYS A 171 2.69 -0.48 3.28
C CYS A 171 3.75 0.07 2.31
N THR A 172 3.50 0.07 1.01
CA THR A 172 4.47 0.56 0.02
C THR A 172 3.81 1.48 -0.98
N ILE A 173 2.97 0.94 -1.86
CA ILE A 173 2.44 1.63 -3.04
C ILE A 173 1.03 2.19 -2.85
N PHE A 174 0.28 1.68 -1.88
CA PHE A 174 -1.08 2.12 -1.55
C PHE A 174 -1.17 2.78 -0.16
N ALA A 175 -0.04 3.21 0.39
CA ALA A 175 -0.03 3.88 1.68
C ALA A 175 -0.81 5.21 1.61
N ASP A 176 -1.75 5.36 2.55
CA ASP A 176 -2.49 6.61 2.75
C ASP A 176 -1.76 7.52 3.74
N LYS A 177 -2.27 8.74 3.95
CA LYS A 177 -1.70 9.73 4.90
C LYS A 177 -1.65 9.24 6.36
N SER A 178 -2.43 8.21 6.72
CA SER A 178 -2.40 7.66 8.07
C SER A 178 -1.15 6.80 8.29
N TYR A 179 -0.67 6.14 7.23
CA TYR A 179 0.40 5.14 7.26
C TYR A 179 0.20 4.04 8.30
N THR A 180 -1.04 3.81 8.72
CA THR A 180 -1.40 2.84 9.77
C THR A 180 -2.52 1.91 9.35
N ARG A 181 -3.29 2.26 8.31
CA ARG A 181 -4.39 1.47 7.79
C ARG A 181 -4.33 1.38 6.27
N ILE A 182 -5.04 0.40 5.72
CA ILE A 182 -5.10 0.11 4.29
C ILE A 182 -6.58 0.06 3.89
N ASP A 183 -6.91 0.77 2.82
CA ASP A 183 -8.26 0.87 2.26
C ASP A 183 -8.69 -0.44 1.60
N ALA A 184 -9.84 -0.98 2.04
CA ALA A 184 -10.39 -2.24 1.56
C ALA A 184 -10.68 -2.25 0.06
N LYS A 185 -10.77 -1.08 -0.59
CA LYS A 185 -10.96 -0.97 -2.05
C LYS A 185 -9.91 -1.70 -2.89
N TRP A 186 -8.71 -1.91 -2.33
CA TRP A 186 -7.62 -2.62 -3.01
C TRP A 186 -7.67 -4.13 -2.78
N LEU A 187 -8.34 -4.59 -1.74
CA LEU A 187 -8.39 -6.00 -1.37
C LEU A 187 -8.97 -6.93 -2.48
N PRO A 188 -9.96 -6.52 -3.30
CA PRO A 188 -10.50 -7.38 -4.36
C PRO A 188 -9.47 -7.83 -5.41
N ILE A 189 -8.37 -7.08 -5.62
CA ILE A 189 -7.32 -7.48 -6.58
C ILE A 189 -6.69 -8.83 -6.21
N PHE A 190 -6.72 -9.19 -4.92
CA PHE A 190 -6.14 -10.42 -4.38
C PHE A 190 -7.10 -11.62 -4.37
N ARG A 191 -8.32 -11.47 -4.90
CA ARG A 191 -9.33 -12.53 -4.91
C ARG A 191 -8.82 -13.79 -5.63
N HIS A 192 -8.24 -13.60 -6.81
CA HIS A 192 -7.71 -14.66 -7.67
C HIS A 192 -6.19 -14.55 -7.78
N LEU A 193 -5.48 -15.34 -6.98
CA LEU A 193 -4.02 -15.31 -6.90
C LEU A 193 -3.34 -15.64 -8.25
N ASP A 194 -4.00 -16.44 -9.08
CA ASP A 194 -3.59 -16.81 -10.44
C ASP A 194 -3.72 -15.66 -11.46
N GLN A 195 -4.52 -14.64 -11.15
CA GLN A 195 -4.73 -13.48 -12.02
C GLN A 195 -3.80 -12.32 -11.70
N LEU A 196 -3.10 -12.35 -10.55
CA LEU A 196 -2.17 -11.29 -10.14
C LEU A 196 -1.10 -10.90 -11.18
N PRO A 197 -0.51 -11.83 -11.96
CA PRO A 197 0.48 -11.47 -12.98
C PRO A 197 -0.09 -10.60 -14.11
N ARG A 198 -1.43 -10.52 -14.23
CA ARG A 198 -2.09 -9.74 -15.28
C ARG A 198 -2.18 -8.26 -14.94
N PHE A 199 -1.98 -7.85 -13.69
CA PHE A 199 -2.17 -6.45 -13.31
C PHE A 199 -0.91 -5.61 -13.50
N SER A 200 -1.11 -4.36 -13.95
CA SER A 200 -0.06 -3.36 -13.99
C SER A 200 0.12 -2.71 -12.61
N TRP A 201 0.94 -3.32 -11.76
CA TRP A 201 1.23 -2.79 -10.42
C TRP A 201 1.93 -1.43 -10.45
N ALA A 202 2.79 -1.19 -11.45
CA ALA A 202 3.43 0.12 -11.60
C ALA A 202 2.39 1.22 -11.90
N SER A 203 1.38 0.94 -12.73
CA SER A 203 0.31 1.90 -13.00
C SER A 203 -0.54 2.17 -11.77
N ALA A 204 -0.92 1.13 -11.03
CA ALA A 204 -1.69 1.29 -9.79
C ALA A 204 -0.90 2.12 -8.75
N ALA A 205 0.39 1.86 -8.60
CA ALA A 205 1.28 2.62 -7.73
C ALA A 205 1.37 4.09 -8.13
N LEU A 206 1.55 4.37 -9.43
CA LEU A 206 1.68 5.74 -9.94
C LEU A 206 0.39 6.55 -9.75
N VAL A 207 -0.77 5.95 -10.02
CA VAL A 207 -2.06 6.62 -9.80
C VAL A 207 -2.26 6.93 -8.32
N CYS A 208 -1.98 5.96 -7.43
CA CYS A 208 -2.08 6.17 -6.00
C CYS A 208 -1.13 7.29 -5.51
N LEU A 209 0.08 7.37 -6.08
CA LEU A 209 1.05 8.42 -5.78
C LEU A 209 0.51 9.80 -6.19
N TYR A 210 -0.02 9.93 -7.40
CA TYR A 210 -0.58 11.20 -7.89
C TYR A 210 -1.82 11.64 -7.10
N ASP A 211 -2.70 10.72 -6.73
CA ASP A 211 -3.87 11.03 -5.92
C ASP A 211 -3.47 11.50 -4.51
N ASN A 212 -2.42 10.91 -3.93
CA ASN A 212 -1.84 11.38 -2.68
C ASN A 212 -1.28 12.81 -2.78
N PHE A 213 -0.72 13.22 -3.93
CA PHE A 213 -0.28 14.60 -4.14
C PHE A 213 -1.44 15.58 -4.32
N LYS A 214 -2.50 15.20 -5.05
CA LYS A 214 -3.67 16.07 -5.30
C LYS A 214 -4.37 16.50 -4.00
N VAL A 215 -4.56 15.57 -3.07
CA VAL A 215 -5.29 15.82 -1.80
C VAL A 215 -4.46 16.65 -0.80
N ASN A 216 -3.22 17.03 -1.12
CA ASN A 216 -2.43 17.93 -0.29
C ASN A 216 -2.64 19.41 -0.66
N VAL A 217 -3.12 19.73 -1.87
CA VAL A 217 -3.18 21.10 -2.40
C VAL A 217 -4.48 21.84 -2.03
N THR A 218 -5.43 21.17 -1.38
CA THR A 218 -6.71 21.73 -0.87
C THR A 218 -6.73 21.80 0.65
#